data_AF-A0A4Q5R8Y3-F1
#
_entry.id   AF-A0A4Q5R8Y3-F1
#
_cell.length_a   1.000
_cell.length_b   1.000
_cell.length_c   1.000
_cell.angle_alpha   90.00
_cell.angle_beta   90.00
_cell.angle_gamma   90.00
#
_symmetry.space_group_name_H-M   'P 1'
#
loop_
_entity.id
_entity.type
_entity.pdbx_description
1 polymer ?
#
loop_
_entity_poly.entity_id
_entity_poly.type
_entity_poly.pdbx_seq_one_letter_code
_entity_poly.pdbx_strand_id
1 'polypeptide(L)'
;MNVFFRLSVSLLILLWVYTALSKLAEFSAFELEMSRQVFSPQFSQFLVFALPATELFLAGILLIPASQRLGLALSAILLCLFTGYIVLILAGYYPNIPCSCGGVLKVLGWWENLWFNLVFLSIAIIAWRPSFSIKKVSPS
;
A
#
# COMPACT_ATOMS: atom_id res chain seq x y z
N MET A 1 -13.39 -20.85 3.07
CA MET A 1 -12.66 -19.57 2.89
C MET A 1 -12.63 -18.88 4.24
N ASN A 2 -11.45 -18.73 4.85
CA ASN A 2 -11.34 -18.30 6.25
C ASN A 2 -11.86 -16.87 6.42
N VAL A 3 -12.54 -16.60 7.54
CA VAL A 3 -13.02 -15.25 7.89
C VAL A 3 -11.88 -14.25 7.86
N PHE A 4 -10.71 -14.63 8.39
CA PHE A 4 -9.48 -13.85 8.34
C PHE A 4 -9.12 -13.39 6.93
N PHE A 5 -9.09 -14.29 5.93
CA PHE A 5 -8.75 -13.96 4.55
C PHE A 5 -9.69 -12.89 3.96
N ARG A 6 -10.99 -13.02 4.21
CA ARG A 6 -11.99 -12.05 3.73
C ARG A 6 -11.80 -10.68 4.38
N LEU A 7 -11.55 -10.66 5.70
CA LEU A 7 -11.26 -9.42 6.41
C LEU A 7 -9.99 -8.75 5.88
N SER A 8 -8.91 -9.50 5.66
CA SER A 8 -7.65 -8.98 5.12
C SER A 8 -7.84 -8.34 3.74
N VAL A 9 -8.56 -9.02 2.84
CA VAL A 9 -8.87 -8.48 1.50
C VAL A 9 -9.70 -7.21 1.60
N SER A 10 -10.78 -7.20 2.41
CA SER A 10 -11.61 -6.01 2.58
C SER A 10 -10.84 -4.81 3.16
N LEU A 11 -9.95 -5.05 4.13
CA LEU A 11 -9.11 -4.00 4.71
C LEU A 11 -8.13 -3.41 3.69
N LEU A 12 -7.52 -4.25 2.84
CA LEU A 12 -6.63 -3.79 1.78
C LEU A 12 -7.38 -3.04 0.68
N ILE A 13 -8.59 -3.48 0.31
CA ILE A 13 -9.45 -2.73 -0.63
C ILE A 13 -9.74 -1.34 -0.05
N LEU A 14 -10.19 -1.27 1.21
CA LEU A 14 -10.48 0.00 1.86
C LEU A 14 -9.25 0.91 1.89
N LEU A 15 -8.09 0.35 2.24
CA LEU A 15 -6.82 1.07 2.22
C LEU A 15 -6.54 1.68 0.84
N TRP A 16 -6.49 0.86 -0.21
CA TRP A 16 -6.12 1.32 -1.55
C TRP A 16 -7.12 2.30 -2.15
N VAL A 17 -8.41 2.08 -1.95
CA VAL A 17 -9.45 3.02 -2.39
C VAL A 17 -9.32 4.35 -1.65
N TYR A 18 -9.16 4.30 -0.32
CA TYR A 18 -9.04 5.51 0.49
C TYR A 18 -7.80 6.32 0.11
N THR A 19 -6.63 5.67 -0.01
CA THR A 19 -5.38 6.35 -0.35
C THR A 19 -5.40 6.95 -1.75
N ALA A 20 -6.07 6.30 -2.70
CA ALA A 20 -6.17 6.81 -4.06
C ALA A 20 -7.14 7.98 -4.12
N LEU A 21 -8.32 7.84 -3.51
CA LEU A 21 -9.33 8.89 -3.48
C LEU A 21 -8.84 10.13 -2.74
N SER A 22 -8.11 9.98 -1.62
CA SER A 22 -7.55 11.13 -0.91
C SER A 22 -6.54 11.90 -1.78
N LYS A 23 -5.71 11.19 -2.55
CA LYS A 23 -4.74 11.81 -3.48
C LYS A 23 -5.44 12.51 -4.64
N LEU A 24 -6.51 11.93 -5.17
CA LEU A 24 -7.27 12.52 -6.27
C LEU A 24 -8.12 13.71 -5.81
N ALA A 25 -8.67 13.66 -4.60
CA ALA A 25 -9.46 14.74 -4.02
C ALA A 25 -8.60 15.97 -3.72
N GLU A 26 -7.38 15.77 -3.22
CA GLU A 26 -6.42 16.83 -2.90
C GLU A 26 -5.22 16.80 -3.87
N PHE A 27 -5.49 16.71 -5.18
CA PHE A 27 -4.46 16.51 -6.20
C PHE A 27 -3.33 17.56 -6.15
N SER A 28 -3.65 18.85 -6.02
CA SER A 28 -2.64 19.92 -5.94
C SER A 28 -1.74 19.79 -4.70
N ALA A 29 -2.27 19.29 -3.58
CA ALA A 29 -1.48 19.05 -2.38
C ALA A 29 -0.54 17.86 -2.59
N PHE A 30 -1.07 16.77 -3.16
CA PHE A 30 -0.27 15.58 -3.48
C PHE A 30 0.84 15.86 -4.50
N GLU A 31 0.56 16.66 -5.53
CA GLU A 31 1.58 17.10 -6.50
C GLU A 31 2.70 17.88 -5.81
N LEU A 32 2.35 18.82 -4.93
CA LEU A 32 3.32 19.58 -4.14
C LEU A 32 4.15 18.67 -3.23
N GLU A 33 3.53 17.70 -2.55
CA GLU A 33 4.23 16.72 -1.73
C GLU A 33 5.23 15.89 -2.53
N MET A 34 4.82 15.42 -3.71
CA MET A 34 5.66 14.62 -4.60
C MET A 34 6.83 15.44 -5.16
N SER A 35 6.64 16.73 -5.41
CA SER A 35 7.72 17.64 -5.84
C SER A 35 8.78 17.87 -4.76
N ARG A 36 8.43 17.65 -3.48
CA ARG A 36 9.32 17.82 -2.32
C ARG A 36 10.02 16.53 -1.91
N GLN A 37 9.70 15.41 -2.55
CA GLN A 37 10.41 14.15 -2.34
C GLN A 37 11.81 14.20 -2.95
N VAL A 38 12.63 13.20 -2.65
CA VAL A 38 14.00 13.04 -3.16
C VAL A 38 14.09 12.65 -4.64
N PHE A 39 12.95 12.57 -5.33
CA PHE A 39 12.85 12.17 -6.72
C PHE A 39 13.14 13.33 -7.68
N SER A 40 13.56 13.01 -8.91
CA SER A 40 13.69 14.04 -9.95
C SER A 40 12.32 14.63 -10.31
N PRO A 41 12.24 15.90 -10.74
CA PRO A 41 10.97 16.54 -11.08
C PRO A 41 10.13 15.74 -12.10
N GLN A 42 10.78 15.16 -13.11
CA GLN A 42 10.11 14.34 -14.12
C GLN A 42 9.52 13.06 -13.52
N PHE A 43 10.24 12.43 -12.59
CA PHE A 43 9.78 11.21 -11.94
C PHE A 43 8.66 11.50 -10.93
N SER A 44 8.73 12.62 -10.20
CA SER A 44 7.64 13.07 -9.33
C SER A 44 6.35 13.30 -10.11
N GLN A 45 6.41 13.99 -11.26
CA GLN A 45 5.22 14.19 -12.12
C GLN A 45 4.62 12.88 -12.62
N PHE A 46 5.47 11.91 -13.01
CA PHE A 46 4.99 10.58 -13.39
C PHE A 46 4.29 9.86 -12.23
N LEU A 47 4.90 9.88 -11.04
CA LEU A 47 4.38 9.23 -9.84
C LEU A 47 3.05 9.83 -9.36
N VAL A 48 2.83 11.13 -9.56
CA VAL A 48 1.56 11.79 -9.20
C VAL A 48 0.36 11.14 -9.89
N PHE A 49 0.53 10.61 -11.10
CA PHE A 49 -0.53 9.86 -11.79
C PHE A 49 -0.40 8.35 -11.58
N ALA A 50 0.82 7.82 -11.60
CA ALA A 50 1.06 6.39 -11.51
C ALA A 50 0.65 5.80 -10.15
N LEU A 51 0.86 6.54 -9.05
CA LEU A 51 0.54 6.04 -7.70
C LEU A 51 -0.98 5.86 -7.50
N PRO A 52 -1.84 6.89 -7.66
CA PRO A 52 -3.29 6.69 -7.55
C PRO A 52 -3.83 5.65 -8.53
N ALA A 53 -3.29 5.58 -9.75
CA ALA A 53 -3.69 4.58 -10.75
C ALA A 53 -3.36 3.15 -10.29
N THR A 54 -2.15 2.94 -9.74
CA THR A 54 -1.73 1.63 -9.21
C THR A 54 -2.58 1.22 -8.01
N GLU A 55 -2.90 2.15 -7.12
CA GLU A 55 -3.74 1.90 -5.94
C GLU A 55 -5.16 1.47 -6.34
N LEU A 56 -5.80 2.20 -7.27
CA LEU A 56 -7.11 1.81 -7.80
C LEU A 56 -7.06 0.47 -8.54
N PHE A 57 -5.99 0.21 -9.28
CA PHE A 57 -5.79 -1.07 -9.95
C PHE A 57 -5.70 -2.24 -8.95
N LEU A 58 -4.95 -2.09 -7.86
CA LEU A 58 -4.88 -3.09 -6.79
C LEU A 58 -6.22 -3.31 -6.11
N ALA A 59 -6.96 -2.24 -5.83
CA ALA A 59 -8.33 -2.34 -5.31
C ALA A 59 -9.23 -3.14 -6.26
N GLY A 60 -9.16 -2.88 -7.57
CA GLY A 60 -9.89 -3.62 -8.60
C GLY A 60 -9.53 -5.11 -8.65
N ILE A 61 -8.25 -5.46 -8.58
CA ILE A 61 -7.80 -6.86 -8.53
C ILE A 61 -8.33 -7.58 -7.28
N LEU A 62 -8.33 -6.90 -6.13
CA LEU A 62 -8.80 -7.47 -4.86
C LEU A 62 -10.32 -7.66 -4.82
N LEU A 63 -11.09 -6.87 -5.57
CA LEU A 63 -12.54 -7.02 -5.69
C LEU A 63 -12.93 -8.30 -6.44
N ILE A 64 -12.10 -8.75 -7.38
CA ILE A 64 -12.38 -9.94 -8.20
C ILE A 64 -11.93 -11.19 -7.44
N PRO A 65 -12.84 -12.11 -7.02
CA PRO A 65 -12.50 -13.26 -6.18
C PRO A 65 -11.43 -14.18 -6.77
N ALA A 66 -11.42 -14.32 -8.10
CA ALA A 66 -10.45 -15.15 -8.82
C ALA A 66 -9.01 -14.61 -8.74
N SER A 67 -8.83 -13.29 -8.61
CA SER A 67 -7.51 -12.63 -8.59
C SER A 67 -7.08 -12.14 -7.20
N GLN A 68 -7.86 -12.39 -6.15
CA GLN A 68 -7.54 -11.94 -4.79
C GLN A 68 -6.15 -12.35 -4.30
N ARG A 69 -5.69 -13.58 -4.62
CA ARG A 69 -4.33 -14.01 -4.24
C ARG A 69 -3.24 -13.20 -4.94
N LEU A 70 -3.45 -12.85 -6.21
CA LEU A 70 -2.54 -11.98 -6.95
C LEU A 70 -2.58 -10.57 -6.37
N GLY A 71 -3.76 -10.04 -6.08
CA GLY A 71 -3.94 -8.72 -5.46
C GLY A 71 -3.25 -8.62 -4.09
N LEU A 72 -3.32 -9.67 -3.27
CA LEU A 72 -2.60 -9.75 -1.99
C LEU A 72 -1.08 -9.72 -2.17
N ALA A 73 -0.56 -10.50 -3.13
CA ALA A 73 0.88 -10.52 -3.43
C ALA A 73 1.36 -9.15 -3.94
N LEU A 74 0.63 -8.54 -4.89
CA LEU A 74 0.97 -7.22 -5.41
C LEU A 74 0.85 -6.12 -4.35
N SER A 75 -0.16 -6.20 -3.48
CA SER A 75 -0.29 -5.31 -2.32
C SER A 75 0.90 -5.43 -1.38
N ALA A 76 1.35 -6.65 -1.09
CA ALA A 76 2.53 -6.88 -0.26
C ALA A 76 3.80 -6.31 -0.90
N ILE A 77 3.97 -6.46 -2.22
CA ILE A 77 5.10 -5.86 -2.95
C ILE A 77 5.07 -4.34 -2.84
N LEU A 78 3.92 -3.70 -3.11
CA LEU A 78 3.81 -2.24 -3.06
C LEU A 78 4.03 -1.70 -1.63
N LEU A 79 3.45 -2.35 -0.62
CA LEU A 79 3.69 -2.01 0.78
C LEU A 79 5.15 -2.19 1.19
N CYS A 80 5.82 -3.21 0.67
CA CYS A 80 7.25 -3.43 0.90
C CYS A 80 8.10 -2.32 0.28
N LEU A 81 7.78 -1.88 -0.95
CA LEU A 81 8.45 -0.75 -1.60
C LEU A 81 8.28 0.55 -0.81
N PHE A 82 7.06 0.86 -0.36
CA PHE A 82 6.83 2.03 0.50
C PHE A 82 7.56 1.94 1.84
N THR A 83 7.56 0.76 2.46
CA THR A 83 8.29 0.51 3.72
C THR A 83 9.79 0.73 3.52
N GLY A 84 10.37 0.17 2.45
CA GLY A 84 11.79 0.34 2.12
C GLY A 84 12.15 1.81 1.89
N TYR A 85 11.30 2.56 1.19
CA TYR A 85 11.49 3.99 1.00
C TYR A 85 11.51 4.77 2.32
N ILE A 86 10.55 4.51 3.21
CA ILE A 86 10.50 5.17 4.54
C ILE A 86 11.73 4.80 5.37
N VAL A 87 12.15 3.53 5.36
CA VAL A 87 13.35 3.07 6.08
C VAL A 87 14.60 3.80 5.58
N LEU A 88 14.76 3.98 4.26
CA LEU A 88 15.90 4.71 3.70
C LEU A 88 15.93 6.19 4.12
N ILE A 89 14.76 6.82 4.22
CA ILE A 89 14.63 8.19 4.74
C ILE A 89 15.05 8.24 6.21
N LEU A 90 14.52 7.34 7.04
CA LEU A 90 14.83 7.29 8.48
C LEU A 90 16.29 6.90 8.76
N ALA A 91 16.91 6.09 7.89
CA ALA A 91 18.32 5.75 7.96
C ALA A 91 19.26 6.90 7.55
N GLY A 92 18.72 8.05 7.11
CA GLY A 92 19.51 9.22 6.73
C GLY A 92 20.28 9.04 5.43
N TYR A 93 19.86 8.12 4.55
CA TYR A 93 20.53 7.87 3.28
C TYR A 93 20.46 9.08 2.34
N TYR A 94 19.43 9.92 2.49
CA TYR A 94 19.23 11.13 1.68
C TYR A 94 19.74 12.38 2.40
N PRO A 95 20.39 13.31 1.67
CA PRO A 95 21.01 14.50 2.25
C PRO A 95 19.99 15.50 2.83
N ASN A 96 18.72 15.43 2.41
CA ASN A 96 17.62 16.24 2.92
C ASN A 96 16.43 15.32 3.23
N ILE A 97 15.87 15.44 4.43
CA ILE A 97 14.65 14.72 4.82
C ILE A 97 13.46 15.46 4.17
N PRO A 98 12.70 14.81 3.25
CA PRO A 98 11.56 15.46 2.62
C PRO A 98 10.48 15.78 3.67
N CYS A 99 9.80 16.92 3.52
CA CYS A 99 8.71 17.26 4.44
C CYS A 99 7.54 16.28 4.26
N SER A 100 7.01 15.73 5.36
CA SER A 100 5.78 14.92 5.40
C SER A 100 4.50 15.76 5.22
N CYS A 101 4.58 16.84 4.43
CA CYS A 101 3.67 17.99 4.45
C CYS A 101 2.28 17.76 3.81
N GLY A 102 1.82 16.53 3.55
CA GLY A 102 0.54 16.39 2.85
C GLY A 102 -0.17 15.01 2.82
N GLY A 103 -1.41 15.05 2.31
CA GLY A 103 -2.46 14.03 2.42
C GLY A 103 -3.07 13.87 3.82
N VAL A 104 -3.95 12.88 4.02
CA VAL A 104 -4.46 12.45 5.34
C VAL A 104 -3.31 12.07 6.30
N LEU A 105 -2.14 11.76 5.74
CA LEU A 105 -0.88 11.52 6.45
C LEU A 105 -0.13 12.81 6.86
N LYS A 106 -0.73 14.00 6.74
CA LYS A 106 -0.26 15.25 7.37
C LYS A 106 -0.07 15.14 8.88
N VAL A 107 -0.79 14.20 9.51
CA VAL A 107 -0.80 14.02 10.97
C VAL A 107 0.16 12.91 11.42
N LEU A 108 0.56 12.01 10.52
CA LEU A 108 1.40 10.85 10.83
C LEU A 108 2.82 11.14 10.36
N GLY A 109 3.77 11.22 11.28
CA GLY A 109 5.18 11.34 10.96
C GLY A 109 5.71 10.11 10.24
N TRP A 110 7.00 10.15 9.87
CA TRP A 110 7.65 9.05 9.16
C TRP A 110 7.59 7.72 9.92
N TRP A 111 7.63 7.76 11.25
CA TRP A 111 7.55 6.56 12.10
C TRP A 111 6.15 5.94 12.12
N GLU A 112 5.13 6.77 12.17
CA GLU A 112 3.74 6.34 12.17
C GLU A 112 3.37 5.71 10.82
N ASN A 113 3.83 6.30 9.72
CA ASN A 113 3.69 5.74 8.38
C ASN A 113 4.41 4.39 8.23
N LEU A 114 5.59 4.25 8.84
CA LEU A 114 6.32 2.99 8.85
C LEU A 114 5.52 1.90 9.57
N TRP A 115 5.03 2.18 10.78
CA TRP A 115 4.23 1.23 11.56
C TRP A 115 2.94 0.84 10.83
N PHE A 116 2.25 1.83 10.26
CA PHE A 116 1.06 1.59 9.47
C PHE A 116 1.33 0.64 8.30
N ASN A 117 2.35 0.92 7.49
CA ASN A 117 2.72 0.06 6.37
C ASN A 117 3.15 -1.34 6.82
N LEU A 118 3.89 -1.47 7.92
CA LEU A 118 4.31 -2.77 8.46
C LEU A 118 3.13 -3.64 8.91
N VAL A 119 2.10 -3.03 9.52
CA VAL A 119 0.88 -3.75 9.92
C VAL A 119 0.16 -4.29 8.68
N PHE A 120 -0.09 -3.45 7.68
CA PHE A 120 -0.77 -3.89 6.46
C PHE A 120 0.08 -4.88 5.64
N LEU A 121 1.40 -4.72 5.61
CA LEU A 121 2.32 -5.66 4.97
C LEU A 121 2.23 -7.04 5.64
N SER A 122 2.22 -7.07 6.97
CA SER A 122 2.08 -8.32 7.74
C SER A 122 0.73 -8.99 7.46
N ILE A 123 -0.37 -8.23 7.41
CA ILE A 123 -1.70 -8.73 7.05
C ILE A 123 -1.67 -9.35 5.63
N ALA A 124 -1.10 -8.64 4.66
CA ALA A 124 -1.01 -9.10 3.27
C ALA A 124 -0.21 -10.41 3.16
N ILE A 125 0.94 -10.51 3.83
CA ILE A 125 1.80 -11.71 3.82
C ILE A 125 1.09 -12.90 4.48
N ILE A 126 0.47 -12.70 5.66
CA ILE A 126 -0.22 -13.77 6.39
C ILE A 126 -1.44 -14.26 5.60
N ALA A 127 -2.21 -13.35 5.00
CA ALA A 127 -3.38 -13.70 4.18
C ALA A 127 -3.01 -14.35 2.84
N TRP A 128 -1.85 -14.00 2.27
CA TRP A 128 -1.36 -14.59 1.03
C TRP A 128 -0.92 -16.06 1.20
N ARG A 129 -0.38 -16.42 2.38
CA ARG A 129 0.03 -17.80 2.64
C ARG A 129 -1.15 -18.74 2.35
N PRO A 130 -0.95 -19.79 1.53
CA PRO A 130 -2.00 -20.76 1.31
C PRO A 130 -2.34 -21.40 2.66
N SER A 131 -3.51 -21.08 3.19
CA SER A 131 -4.07 -21.81 4.33
C SER A 131 -4.16 -23.27 3.90
N PHE A 132 -3.26 -24.09 4.45
CA PHE A 132 -3.21 -25.53 4.24
C PHE A 132 -4.42 -26.13 4.96
N SER A 133 -5.61 -25.94 4.39
CA SER A 133 -6.82 -26.53 4.92
C SER A 133 -6.76 -28.02 4.57
N ILE A 134 -6.61 -28.83 5.61
CA ILE A 134 -6.63 -30.30 5.65
C ILE A 134 -7.49 -30.87 4.51
N LYS A 135 -6.88 -31.70 3.64
CA LYS A 135 -7.59 -32.52 2.66
C LYS A 135 -8.76 -33.20 3.37
N LYS A 136 -9.99 -32.95 2.91
CA LYS A 136 -11.15 -33.77 3.27
C LYS A 136 -10.80 -35.22 2.95
N VAL A 137 -10.61 -36.06 3.98
CA VAL A 137 -10.66 -37.51 3.84
C VAL A 137 -12.14 -37.85 3.72
N SER A 138 -12.57 -38.27 2.53
CA SER A 138 -13.86 -38.90 2.31
C SER A 138 -13.83 -40.32 2.87
N PRO A 139 -14.71 -40.71 3.80
CA PRO A 139 -14.94 -42.12 4.08
C PRO A 139 -15.84 -42.67 2.97
N SER A 140 -15.31 -43.65 2.23
CA SER A 140 -16.06 -44.57 1.37
C SER A 140 -16.73 -45.65 2.22
#